data_AF-A0A7W1I6M9-F1
#
_entry.id   AF-A0A7W1I6M9-F1
#
_cell.length_a   1.000
_cell.length_b   1.000
_cell.length_c   1.000
_cell.angle_alpha   90.00
_cell.angle_beta   90.00
_cell.angle_gamma   90.00
#
_symmetry.space_group_name_H-M   'P 1'
#
loop_
_entity.id
_entity.type
_entity.pdbx_description
1 polymer ?
#
loop_
_entity_poly.entity_id
_entity_poly.type
_entity_poly.pdbx_seq_one_letter_code
_entity_poly.pdbx_strand_id
1 'polypeptide(L)' 'MADDVADLVALGRDSSVRCPNDDLEFRPFFTGGACPLCGYRAEGRVGEPWTHRVDWVWVAFVGLVAVSILMAVIVFVAL' A
#
# COMPACT_ATOMS: atom_id res chain seq x y z
N MET A 1 -14.57 -31.49 -5.28
CA MET A 1 -13.84 -30.52 -6.13
C MET A 1 -13.88 -29.17 -5.43
N ALA A 2 -13.14 -29.02 -4.32
CA ALA A 2 -13.10 -27.78 -3.54
C ALA A 2 -11.90 -27.70 -2.57
N ASP A 3 -10.78 -28.37 -2.87
CA ASP A 3 -9.61 -28.42 -1.97
C ASP A 3 -8.42 -27.55 -2.45
N ASP A 4 -8.62 -26.63 -3.39
CA ASP A 4 -7.51 -25.86 -4.01
C ASP A 4 -7.35 -24.41 -3.50
N VAL A 5 -8.06 -24.00 -2.43
CA VAL A 5 -8.02 -22.60 -1.93
C VAL A 5 -7.07 -22.43 -0.73
N ALA A 6 -6.49 -23.51 -0.21
CA ALA A 6 -5.71 -23.50 1.04
C ALA A 6 -4.24 -23.03 0.89
N ASP A 7 -3.68 -22.95 -0.32
CA ASP A 7 -2.23 -22.72 -0.51
C ASP A 7 -1.86 -21.41 -1.25
N LEU A 8 -2.74 -20.40 -1.23
CA LEU A 8 -2.32 -19.05 -1.60
C LEU A 8 -1.62 -18.41 -0.39
N VAL A 9 -0.33 -18.71 -0.23
CA VAL A 9 0.53 -18.05 0.76
C VAL A 9 0.39 -16.54 0.58
N ALA A 10 -0.25 -15.87 1.55
CA ALA A 10 -0.38 -14.43 1.56
C ALA A 10 1.01 -13.85 1.85
N LEU A 11 1.62 -13.23 0.83
CA LEU A 11 2.96 -12.65 0.94
C LEU A 11 2.86 -11.33 1.72
N GLY A 12 3.21 -11.40 3.01
CA GLY A 12 3.20 -10.26 3.93
C GLY A 12 4.40 -9.32 3.78
N ARG A 13 4.45 -8.25 4.57
CA ARG A 13 5.52 -7.21 4.55
C ARG A 13 6.94 -7.77 4.76
N ASP A 14 7.04 -8.84 5.53
CA ASP A 14 8.31 -9.49 5.88
C ASP A 14 8.67 -10.67 4.96
N SER A 15 7.79 -11.00 4.00
CA SER A 15 8.10 -12.03 3.00
C SER A 15 9.12 -11.51 1.98
N SER A 16 10.17 -12.29 1.76
CA SER A 16 11.07 -12.16 0.62
C SER A 16 10.91 -13.34 -0.31
N VAL A 17 11.06 -13.09 -1.61
CA VAL A 17 11.02 -14.10 -2.67
C VAL A 17 12.25 -13.89 -3.53
N ARG A 18 12.88 -15.00 -3.92
CA ARG A 18 14.01 -15.00 -4.84
C ARG A 18 13.52 -15.19 -6.26
N CYS A 19 13.92 -14.30 -7.16
CA CYS A 19 13.53 -14.40 -8.56
C CYS A 19 14.31 -15.52 -9.26
N PRO A 20 13.65 -16.44 -9.98
CA PRO A 20 14.33 -17.53 -10.68
C PRO A 20 15.12 -17.08 -11.93
N ASN A 21 14.87 -15.87 -12.44
CA ASN A 21 15.50 -15.37 -13.66
C ASN A 21 16.85 -14.68 -13.41
N ASP A 22 16.96 -13.90 -12.34
CA ASP A 22 18.13 -13.07 -12.02
C ASP A 22 18.70 -13.31 -10.61
N ASP A 23 18.13 -14.27 -9.87
CA ASP A 23 18.46 -14.62 -8.48
C ASP A 23 18.33 -13.46 -7.48
N LEU A 24 17.66 -12.37 -7.87
CA LEU A 24 17.42 -11.23 -6.99
C LEU A 24 16.43 -11.59 -5.89
N GLU A 25 16.82 -11.35 -4.64
CA GLU A 25 15.90 -11.40 -3.51
C GLU A 25 15.15 -10.07 -3.39
N PHE A 26 13.82 -10.11 -3.50
CA PHE A 26 12.97 -8.92 -3.40
C PHE A 26 11.77 -9.17 -2.49
N ARG A 27 11.13 -8.08 -2.04
CA ARG A 27 9.94 -8.13 -1.18
C ARG A 27 8.67 -7.82 -1.99
N PRO A 28 7.83 -8.84 -2.29
CA PRO A 28 6.65 -8.70 -3.14
C PRO A 28 5.68 -7.60 -2.67
N PHE A 29 5.57 -7.41 -1.35
CA PHE A 29 4.71 -6.40 -0.72
C PHE A 29 5.00 -4.97 -1.21
N PHE A 30 6.26 -4.63 -1.44
CA PHE A 30 6.67 -3.28 -1.84
C PHE A 30 6.75 -3.09 -3.36
N THR A 31 6.79 -4.19 -4.12
CA THR A 31 6.93 -4.17 -5.57
C THR A 31 5.65 -4.55 -6.31
N GLY A 32 4.53 -4.70 -5.60
CA GLY A 32 3.26 -5.13 -6.19
C GLY A 32 3.29 -6.57 -6.71
N GLY A 33 4.16 -7.41 -6.14
CA GLY A 33 4.32 -8.81 -6.50
C GLY A 33 5.21 -9.08 -7.71
N ALA A 34 5.87 -8.07 -8.28
CA ALA A 34 6.76 -8.23 -9.42
C ALA A 34 8.23 -7.98 -9.05
N CYS A 35 9.15 -8.69 -9.71
CA CYS A 35 10.58 -8.40 -9.65
C CYS A 35 10.86 -7.07 -10.39
N PRO A 36 11.60 -6.13 -9.78
CA PRO A 36 11.83 -4.81 -10.38
C PRO A 36 12.79 -4.82 -11.59
N LEU A 37 13.57 -5.90 -11.77
CA LEU A 37 14.55 -5.99 -12.86
C LEU A 37 13.96 -6.66 -14.10
N CYS A 38 13.38 -7.85 -13.93
CA CYS A 38 12.89 -8.67 -15.05
C CYS A 38 11.37 -8.80 -15.13
N GLY A 39 10.62 -8.28 -14.15
CA GLY A 39 9.15 -8.32 -14.15
C GLY A 39 8.55 -9.68 -13.76
N TYR A 40 9.35 -10.66 -13.35
CA TYR A 40 8.85 -11.95 -12.84
C TYR A 40 7.86 -11.73 -11.69
N ARG A 41 6.70 -12.41 -11.74
CA ARG A 41 5.64 -12.25 -10.73
C ARG A 41 5.71 -13.40 -9.72
N ALA A 42 5.84 -13.06 -8.45
CA ALA A 42 5.85 -14.06 -7.37
C ALA A 42 4.48 -14.74 -7.26
N GLU A 43 4.49 -16.06 -7.06
CA GLU A 43 3.29 -16.86 -6.85
C GLU A 43 2.76 -16.61 -5.42
N GLY A 44 1.55 -16.07 -5.31
CA GLY A 44 0.92 -15.72 -4.04
C GLY A 44 0.08 -14.44 -4.15
N ARG A 45 -0.92 -14.29 -3.27
CA ARG A 45 -1.63 -13.02 -3.14
C ARG A 45 -0.75 -12.06 -2.35
N VAL A 46 -0.25 -11.02 -3.01
CA VAL A 46 0.39 -9.90 -2.33
C VAL A 46 -0.71 -9.03 -1.75
N GLY A 47 -0.66 -8.79 -0.43
CA GLY A 47 -1.56 -7.82 0.19
C GLY A 47 -1.27 -6.43 -0.38
N GLU A 48 -2.15 -5.93 -1.25
CA GLU A 48 -1.98 -4.63 -1.88
C GLU A 48 -2.09 -3.51 -0.83
N PRO A 49 -1.05 -2.67 -0.64
CA PRO A 49 -1.04 -1.64 0.41
C PRO A 49 -1.92 -0.42 0.09
N TRP A 50 -2.74 -0.47 -0.96
CA TRP A 50 -3.52 0.66 -1.44
C TRP A 50 -4.51 1.20 -0.40
N THR A 51 -5.09 0.32 0.42
CA THR A 51 -6.06 0.72 1.44
C THR A 51 -5.42 1.55 2.55
N HIS A 52 -4.15 1.30 2.90
CA HIS A 52 -3.52 1.94 4.04
C HIS A 52 -3.02 3.37 3.79
N ARG A 53 -2.74 3.72 2.53
CA ARG A 53 -2.26 5.07 2.15
C ARG A 53 -3.40 6.05 1.96
N VAL A 54 -4.53 5.58 1.44
CA VAL A 54 -5.69 6.42 1.16
C VAL A 54 -6.25 7.01 2.46
N ASP A 55 -6.31 6.23 3.53
CA ASP A 55 -6.86 6.69 4.81
C ASP A 55 -6.09 7.87 5.43
N TRP A 56 -4.76 7.79 5.47
CA TRP A 56 -3.94 8.86 6.04
C TRP A 56 -4.00 10.17 5.25
N VAL A 57 -4.12 10.08 3.92
CA VAL A 57 -4.28 11.25 3.06
C VAL A 57 -5.61 11.95 3.36
N TRP A 58 -6.70 11.20 3.53
CA TRP A 58 -7.99 11.77 3.88
C TRP A 58 -8.00 12.42 5.26
N VAL A 59 -7.37 11.79 6.26
CA VAL A 59 -7.23 12.37 7.60
C VAL A 59 -6.47 13.70 7.55
N ALA A 60 -5.35 13.74 6.83
CA ALA A 60 -4.57 14.96 6.66
C ALA A 60 -5.37 16.05 5.92
N PHE A 61 -6.11 15.67 4.87
CA PHE A 61 -6.94 16.58 4.08
C PHE A 61 -8.05 17.20 4.93
N VAL A 62 -8.78 16.40 5.71
CA VAL A 62 -9.83 16.87 6.63
C VAL A 62 -9.25 17.85 7.66
N GLY A 63 -8.08 17.54 8.22
CA GLY A 63 -7.39 18.46 9.14
C GLY A 63 -7.07 19.81 8.49
N LEU A 64 -6.57 19.79 7.25
CA LEU A 64 -6.23 21.01 6.50
C LEU A 64 -7.48 21.87 6.22
N VAL A 65 -8.59 21.24 5.82
CA VAL A 65 -9.88 21.92 5.63
C VAL A 65 -10.37 22.54 6.93
N ALA A 66 -10.28 21.84 8.06
CA ALA A 66 -10.71 22.37 9.36
C ALA A 66 -9.90 23.60 9.78
N VAL A 67 -8.57 23.57 9.60
CA VAL A 67 -7.69 24.72 9.88
C VAL A 67 -8.03 25.90 8.97
N SER A 68 -8.30 25.65 7.70
CA SER A 68 -8.71 26.69 6.74
C SER A 68 -9.99 27.39 7.18
N ILE A 69 -11.02 26.62 7.57
CA ILE A 69 -12.29 27.17 8.08
C ILE A 69 -12.06 27.98 9.36
N LEU A 70 -11.26 27.45 10.29
CA LEU A 70 -10.93 28.14 11.54
C LEU A 70 -10.30 29.51 11.28
N MET A 71 -9.31 29.57 10.39
CA MET A 71 -8.66 30.83 10.03
C MET A 71 -9.61 31.80 9.35
N ALA A 72 -10.50 31.33 8.48
CA ALA A 72 -11.53 32.16 7.86
C ALA A 72 -12.49 32.78 8.89
N VAL A 73 -12.93 31.99 9.89
CA VAL A 73 -13.78 32.47 10.98
C VAL A 73 -13.06 33.53 11.82
N ILE A 74 -11.79 33.29 12.18
CA ILE A 74 -10.98 34.26 12.95
C ILE A 74 -10.89 35.59 12.21
N VAL A 75 -10.61 35.56 10.91
CA VAL A 75 -10.52 36.77 10.08
C VAL A 75 -11.85 37.53 10.08
N PHE A 76 -12.98 36.83 9.94
CA PHE A 76 -14.31 37.46 9.93
C PHE A 76 -14.70 38.07 11.27
N VAL A 77 -14.32 37.47 12.39
CA VAL A 77 -14.63 37.99 13.73
C VAL A 77 -13.72 39.16 14.10
N ALA A 78 -12.48 39.17 13.60
CA ALA A 78 -11.50 40.21 13.86
C ALA A 78 -11.65 41.45 12.97
N LEU A 79 -12.50 41.39 11.94
CA LEU A 79 -12.82 42.50 11.04
C LEU A 79 -13.98 43.35 11.58
#